data_AF-A0A942PCM4-F1
#
_entry.id   AF-A0A942PCM4-F1
#
_cell.length_a   1.000
_cell.length_b   1.000
_cell.length_c   1.000
_cell.angle_alpha   90.00
_cell.angle_beta   90.00
_cell.angle_gamma   90.00
#
_symmetry.space_group_name_H-M   'P 1'
#
loop_
_entity.id
_entity.type
_entity.pdbx_description
1 polymer ?
#
loop_
_entity_poly.entity_id
_entity_poly.type
_entity_poly.pdbx_seq_one_letter_code
_entity_poly.pdbx_strand_id
1 'polypeptide(L)' 'MHFKLKKLRESKNYSQEYMAFQLKIEQSSYSRIEAGTIKLDLNRLKAIARILDLEFHTLIDILEGNIAK' A
#
# COMPACT_ATOMS: atom_id res chain seq x y z
N MET A 1 -0.79 -10.69 -4.97
CA MET A 1 -0.28 -9.64 -4.06
C MET A 1 -0.83 -8.25 -4.39
N HIS A 2 -0.55 -7.70 -5.57
CA HIS A 2 -0.70 -6.26 -5.85
C HIS A 2 -2.15 -5.72 -5.88
N PHE A 3 -3.12 -6.55 -6.30
CA PHE A 3 -4.54 -6.17 -6.29
C PHE A 3 -5.09 -5.86 -4.89
N LYS A 4 -4.40 -6.27 -3.82
CA LYS A 4 -4.84 -6.09 -2.43
C LYS A 4 -4.51 -4.70 -1.90
N LEU A 5 -3.39 -4.11 -2.30
CA LEU A 5 -3.04 -2.74 -1.90
C LEU A 5 -4.05 -1.74 -2.48
N LYS A 6 -4.42 -1.91 -3.75
CA LYS A 6 -5.47 -1.13 -4.40
C LYS A 6 -6.80 -1.19 -3.63
N LYS A 7 -7.25 -2.40 -3.29
CA LYS A 7 -8.48 -2.60 -2.51
C LYS A 7 -8.44 -1.94 -1.13
N LEU A 8 -7.30 -2.03 -0.42
CA LEU A 8 -7.12 -1.38 0.88
C LEU A 8 -7.16 0.14 0.77
N ARG A 9 -6.52 0.71 -0.25
CA ARG A 9 -6.58 2.14 -0.52
C ARG A 9 -8.02 2.58 -0.80
N GLU A 10 -8.73 1.83 -1.65
CA GLU A 10 -10.11 2.15 -2.06
C GLU A 10 -11.10 2.02 -0.91
N SER A 11 -10.92 1.07 0.01
CA SER A 11 -11.77 0.96 1.21
C SER A 11 -11.62 2.15 2.17
N LYS A 12 -10.50 2.88 2.09
CA LYS A 12 -10.28 4.15 2.81
C LYS A 12 -10.71 5.39 2.00
N ASN A 13 -11.28 5.21 0.80
CA ASN A 13 -11.62 6.28 -0.15
C ASN A 13 -10.41 7.16 -0.54
N TYR A 14 -9.21 6.60 -0.54
CA TYR A 14 -8.00 7.33 -0.93
C TYR A 14 -7.74 7.22 -2.42
N SER A 15 -7.34 8.31 -3.07
CA SER A 15 -6.87 8.27 -4.46
C SER A 15 -5.40 7.87 -4.55
N GLN A 16 -4.94 7.51 -5.75
CA GLN A 16 -3.51 7.25 -5.96
C GLN A 16 -2.67 8.53 -5.74
N GLU A 17 -3.21 9.70 -6.10
CA GLU A 17 -2.63 11.02 -5.88
C GLU A 17 -2.45 11.30 -4.38
N TYR A 18 -3.48 10.99 -3.57
CA TYR A 18 -3.41 11.17 -2.12
C TYR A 18 -2.29 10.32 -1.50
N MET A 19 -2.24 9.03 -1.84
CA MET A 19 -1.20 8.13 -1.32
C MET A 19 0.20 8.58 -1.74
N ALA A 20 0.36 8.96 -3.00
CA ALA A 20 1.61 9.45 -3.54
C ALA A 20 2.07 10.74 -2.83
N PHE A 21 1.14 11.67 -2.59
CA PHE A 21 1.39 12.90 -1.83
C PHE A 21 1.87 12.58 -0.40
N GLN A 22 1.18 11.69 0.33
CA GLN A 22 1.56 11.28 1.69
C GLN A 22 2.95 10.60 1.72
N LEU A 23 3.27 9.83 0.68
CA LEU A 23 4.55 9.14 0.53
C LEU A 23 5.67 10.01 -0.06
N LYS A 24 5.37 11.25 -0.46
CA LYS A 24 6.31 12.16 -1.14
C LYS A 24 6.92 11.55 -2.40
N ILE A 25 6.09 10.90 -3.21
CA ILE A 25 6.47 10.31 -4.50
C ILE A 25 5.52 10.78 -5.60
N GLU A 26 5.92 10.58 -6.84
CA GLU A 26 5.03 10.78 -7.99
C GLU A 26 3.85 9.78 -7.98
N GLN A 27 2.68 10.24 -8.41
CA GLN A 27 1.48 9.41 -8.58
C GLN A 27 1.78 8.16 -9.42
N SER A 28 2.53 8.32 -10.51
CA SER A 28 2.94 7.23 -11.40
C SER A 28 3.84 6.21 -10.70
N SER A 29 4.61 6.63 -9.69
CA SER A 29 5.40 5.71 -8.87
C SER A 29 4.52 4.91 -7.93
N TYR A 30 3.49 5.52 -7.33
CA TYR A 30 2.52 4.81 -6.52
C TYR A 30 1.66 3.83 -7.37
N SER A 31 1.25 4.23 -8.57
CA SER A 31 0.55 3.35 -9.52
C SER A 31 1.38 2.12 -9.88
N ARG A 32 2.69 2.29 -10.12
CA ARG A 32 3.63 1.17 -10.35
C ARG A 32 3.82 0.26 -9.13
N ILE A 33 3.76 0.81 -7.91
CA ILE A 33 3.72 0.03 -6.67
C ILE A 33 2.45 -0.85 -6.64
N GLU A 34 1.28 -0.28 -6.94
CA GLU A 34 0.01 -1.03 -7.00
C GLU A 34 -0.04 -2.04 -8.16
N ALA A 35 0.77 -1.85 -9.20
CA ALA A 35 0.94 -2.80 -10.29
C ALA A 35 1.99 -3.88 -9.99
N GLY A 36 2.84 -3.67 -8.97
CA GLY A 36 3.93 -4.58 -8.60
C GLY A 36 5.19 -4.47 -9.44
N THR A 37 5.29 -3.45 -10.27
CA THR A 37 6.45 -3.25 -11.15
C THR A 37 7.61 -2.58 -10.43
N ILE A 38 7.37 -2.04 -9.24
CA ILE A 38 8.40 -1.50 -8.33
C ILE A 38 8.32 -2.22 -6.99
N LYS A 39 9.45 -2.71 -6.50
CA LYS A 39 9.56 -3.26 -5.14
C LYS A 39 9.39 -2.16 -4.10
N LEU A 40 8.58 -2.44 -3.08
CA LEU A 40 8.52 -1.62 -1.88
C LEU A 40 9.67 -1.97 -0.95
N ASP A 41 10.40 -0.97 -0.50
CA ASP A 41 11.30 -1.12 0.63
C ASP A 41 10.51 -1.13 1.96
N LEU A 42 11.19 -1.53 3.04
CA LEU A 42 10.60 -1.63 4.38
C LEU A 42 10.05 -0.29 4.88
N ASN A 43 10.72 0.83 4.56
CA ASN A 43 10.32 2.15 5.03
C ASN A 43 9.02 2.60 4.36
N ARG A 44 8.89 2.37 3.05
CA ARG A 44 7.67 2.63 2.29
C ARG A 44 6.51 1.75 2.74
N LEU A 45 6.75 0.47 3.00
CA LEU A 45 5.71 -0.41 3.57
C LEU A 45 5.22 0.10 4.93
N LYS A 46 6.13 0.50 5.83
CA LYS A 46 5.77 1.10 7.12
C LYS A 46 4.99 2.40 6.95
N ALA A 47 5.36 3.24 5.99
CA ALA A 47 4.64 4.48 5.71
C ALA A 47 3.23 4.20 5.17
N ILE A 48 3.09 3.26 4.22
CA ILE A 48 1.80 2.82 3.69
C ILE A 48 0.90 2.28 4.80
N ALA A 49 1.44 1.44 5.69
CA ALA A 49 0.68 0.90 6.82
C ALA A 49 0.12 2.03 7.71
N ARG A 50 0.95 3.03 8.04
CA ARG A 50 0.50 4.20 8.81
C ARG A 50 -0.57 5.02 8.10
N ILE A 51 -0.42 5.26 6.79
CA ILE A 51 -1.41 6.03 6.01
C ILE A 51 -2.74 5.28 5.96
N LEU A 52 -2.71 3.96 5.82
CA LEU A 52 -3.91 3.12 5.81
C LEU A 52 -4.46 2.83 7.20
N ASP A 53 -3.85 3.37 8.26
CA ASP A 53 -4.23 3.11 9.66
C ASP A 53 -4.27 1.61 9.97
N LEU A 54 -3.17 0.93 9.66
CA LEU A 54 -2.95 -0.49 9.88
C LEU A 54 -1.61 -0.71 10.60
N GLU A 55 -1.55 -1.76 11.41
CA GLU A 55 -0.25 -2.25 11.86
C GLU A 55 0.56 -2.81 10.68
N PHE A 56 1.89 -2.68 10.78
CA PHE A 56 2.80 -3.14 9.73
C PHE A 56 2.63 -4.63 9.41
N HIS A 57 2.50 -5.48 10.44
CA HIS A 57 2.33 -6.93 10.28
C HIS A 57 1.01 -7.25 9.58
N THR A 58 -0.09 -6.60 10.00
CA THR A 58 -1.40 -6.73 9.35
C THR A 58 -1.35 -6.39 7.86
N LEU A 59 -0.65 -5.33 7.46
CA LEU A 59 -0.49 -5.00 6.05
C LEU A 59 0.25 -6.12 5.29
N ILE A 60 1.33 -6.66 5.85
CA ILE A 60 2.11 -7.74 5.23
C ILE A 60 1.25 -9.00 5.06
N ASP A 61 0.55 -9.42 6.11
CA ASP A 61 -0.32 -10.61 6.09
C ASP A 61 -1.40 -10.49 5.01
N ILE A 62 -2.03 -9.31 4.89
CA ILE A 62 -3.00 -9.05 3.83
C ILE A 62 -2.34 -9.18 2.46
N LEU A 63 -1.21 -8.50 2.22
CA LEU A 63 -0.53 -8.52 0.92
C LEU A 63 -0.13 -9.94 0.51
N GLU A 64 0.45 -10.72 1.42
CA GLU A 64 0.83 -12.12 1.23
C GLU A 64 -0.38 -13.03 1.03
N GLY A 65 -1.50 -12.73 1.69
CA GLY A 65 -2.71 -13.56 1.65
C GLY A 65 -2.78 -14.58 2.76
N ASN A 66 -1.98 -14.35 3.79
CA ASN A 66 -2.05 -15.06 5.05
C ASN A 66 -3.20 -14.42 5.82
N ILE A 67 -4.44 -14.64 5.39
CA ILE A 67 -5.57 -14.35 6.28
C ILE A 67 -5.49 -15.43 7.34
N ALA A 68 -4.97 -15.07 8.51
CA ALA A 68 -5.00 -15.92 9.68
C ALA A 68 -6.44 -16.43 9.86
N LYS A 69 -6.58 -17.75 9.85
CA LYS A 69 -7.77 -18.42 10.39
C LYS A 69 -7.88 -18.15 11.88
#